data_AF-A0A2E5ZD71-F1
#
_entry.id   AF-A0A2E5ZD71-F1
#
_cell.length_a   1.000
_cell.length_b   1.000
_cell.length_c   1.000
_cell.angle_alpha   90.00
_cell.angle_beta   90.00
_cell.angle_gamma   90.00
#
_symmetry.space_group_name_H-M   'P 1'
#
loop_
_entity.id
_entity.type
_entity.pdbx_description
1 polymer ?
#
loop_
_entity_poly.entity_id
_entity_poly.type
_entity_poly.pdbx_seq_one_letter_code
_entity_poly.pdbx_strand_id
1 'polypeptide(L)'
;MADGAKKIADETPKTPEEFIKQKGFTAWQAAEKVRANEKNKKEETKFQIDLDKYMHFQDMTCSEPSKDKVQYIDRLRQLSEQGCDIARLDTASQGLTAEAGEFCEIVKKMKYQGKPWNDANKEHLIKELGDVLWYAACAAKALDIRLDEVFYTNSLKLAARYPGGEFSIEESENRKQGDI
;
A
#
# COMPACT_ATOMS: atom_id res chain seq x y z
N MET A 1 46.27 9.84 24.28
CA MET A 1 44.88 9.36 24.13
C MET A 1 44.45 8.34 25.19
N ALA A 2 45.36 7.70 25.95
CA ALA A 2 45.00 6.71 26.98
C ALA A 2 44.48 7.30 28.31
N ASP A 3 44.92 8.51 28.71
CA ASP A 3 44.54 9.09 30.02
C ASP A 3 43.11 9.66 30.06
N GLY A 4 42.59 10.13 28.93
CA GLY A 4 41.20 10.62 28.85
C GLY A 4 40.16 9.49 29.00
N ALA A 5 40.46 8.30 28.48
CA ALA A 5 39.58 7.15 28.57
C ALA A 5 39.55 6.54 29.99
N LYS A 6 40.67 6.57 30.73
CA LYS A 6 40.71 6.16 32.14
C LYS A 6 39.88 7.08 33.04
N LYS A 7 39.98 8.39 32.84
CA LYS A 7 39.17 9.38 33.59
C LYS A 7 37.67 9.16 33.42
N ILE A 8 37.23 8.89 32.19
CA ILE A 8 35.81 8.64 31.88
C ILE A 8 35.33 7.33 32.52
N ALA A 9 36.16 6.27 32.51
CA ALA A 9 35.82 4.99 33.12
C ALA A 9 35.72 5.06 34.66
N ASP A 10 36.54 5.89 35.30
CA ASP A 10 36.51 6.10 36.75
C ASP A 10 35.35 7.01 37.20
N GLU A 11 34.89 7.92 36.33
CA GLU A 11 33.74 8.81 36.57
C GLU A 11 32.39 8.18 36.17
N THR A 12 32.40 6.98 35.58
CA THR A 12 31.18 6.26 35.18
C THR A 12 30.59 5.53 36.40
N PRO A 13 29.34 5.84 36.81
CA PRO A 13 28.73 5.20 37.99
C PRO A 13 28.57 3.70 37.76
N LYS A 14 28.92 2.88 38.77
CA LYS A 14 28.97 1.41 38.64
C LYS A 14 27.78 0.71 39.27
N THR A 15 26.95 1.45 40.03
CA THR A 15 25.72 0.94 40.61
C THR A 15 24.52 1.81 40.24
N PRO A 16 23.30 1.24 40.22
CA PRO A 16 22.08 2.00 39.99
C PRO A 16 21.89 3.14 40.99
N GLU A 17 22.25 2.97 42.27
CA GLU A 17 22.10 4.04 43.27
C GLU A 17 23.07 5.21 43.06
N GLU A 18 24.30 4.96 42.60
CA GLU A 18 25.28 6.00 42.27
C GLU A 18 24.88 6.79 41.01
N PHE A 19 24.32 6.09 40.03
CA PHE A 19 23.81 6.67 38.79
C PHE A 19 22.61 7.60 39.03
N ILE A 20 21.73 7.25 39.99
CA ILE A 20 20.53 8.03 40.36
C ILE A 20 20.90 9.31 41.14
N LYS A 21 21.99 9.32 41.92
CA LYS A 21 22.38 10.46 42.77
C LYS A 21 23.30 11.48 42.07
N GLN A 22 23.74 11.22 40.84
CA GLN A 22 24.63 12.12 40.08
C GLN A 22 23.90 13.43 39.72
N LYS A 23 24.48 14.58 40.12
CA LYS A 23 23.94 15.91 39.80
C LYS A 23 23.86 16.11 38.28
N GLY A 24 22.64 16.05 37.74
CA GLY A 24 22.36 16.15 36.31
C GLY A 24 21.49 15.00 35.79
N PHE A 25 21.40 13.87 36.51
CA PHE A 25 20.56 12.74 36.15
C PHE A 25 19.23 12.73 36.93
N THR A 26 18.57 13.89 36.98
CA THR A 26 17.22 14.06 37.56
C THR A 26 16.12 13.46 36.67
N ALA A 27 16.50 12.85 35.54
CA ALA A 27 15.58 12.29 34.55
C ALA A 27 14.65 11.23 35.15
N TRP A 28 15.11 10.41 36.10
CA TRP A 28 14.24 9.40 36.73
C TRP A 28 13.27 9.98 37.76
N GLN A 29 13.69 10.95 38.57
CA GLN A 29 12.79 11.69 39.49
C GLN A 29 11.77 12.56 38.74
N ALA A 30 12.20 13.16 37.62
CA ALA A 30 11.31 13.85 36.69
C ALA A 30 10.35 12.85 36.02
N ALA A 31 10.83 11.68 35.59
CA ALA A 31 10.01 10.61 35.04
C ALA A 31 9.01 10.05 36.07
N GLU A 32 9.38 9.91 37.35
CA GLU A 32 8.45 9.54 38.42
C GLU A 32 7.37 10.59 38.64
N LYS A 33 7.72 11.89 38.68
CA LYS A 33 6.73 12.98 38.76
C LYS A 33 5.83 13.04 37.53
N VAL A 34 6.37 12.81 36.34
CA VAL A 34 5.59 12.74 35.09
C VAL A 34 4.65 11.53 35.11
N ARG A 35 5.12 10.34 35.51
CA ARG A 35 4.30 9.13 35.68
C ARG A 35 3.22 9.30 36.75
N ALA A 36 3.52 10.00 37.85
CA ALA A 36 2.55 10.31 38.90
C ALA A 36 1.49 11.33 38.41
N ASN A 37 1.89 12.31 37.59
CA ASN A 37 0.97 13.23 36.93
C ASN A 37 0.15 12.56 35.82
N GLU A 38 0.71 11.57 35.11
CA GLU A 38 -0.02 10.75 34.13
C GLU A 38 -1.06 9.86 34.81
N LYS A 39 -0.77 9.29 35.98
CA LYS A 39 -1.76 8.57 36.81
C LYS A 39 -2.92 9.45 37.30
N ASN A 40 -2.72 10.77 37.39
CA ASN A 40 -3.74 11.75 37.80
C ASN A 40 -4.49 12.40 36.63
N LYS A 41 -4.10 12.14 35.38
CA LYS A 41 -4.97 12.46 34.24
C LYS A 41 -6.13 11.48 34.32
N LYS A 42 -7.37 11.98 34.44
CA LYS A 42 -8.58 11.18 34.22
C LYS A 42 -8.31 10.30 33.00
N GLU A 43 -8.34 8.98 33.18
CA GLU A 43 -8.31 8.07 32.05
C GLU A 43 -9.51 8.44 31.18
N GLU A 44 -9.28 9.24 30.15
CA GLU A 44 -10.22 9.38 29.05
C GLU A 44 -10.42 7.96 28.56
N THR A 45 -11.62 7.42 28.80
CA THR A 45 -11.98 6.10 28.34
C THR A 45 -11.73 6.08 26.84
N LYS A 46 -10.67 5.37 26.45
CA LYS A 46 -10.28 5.27 25.04
C LYS A 46 -11.50 4.77 24.28
N PHE A 47 -11.78 5.39 23.15
CA PHE A 47 -12.81 4.91 22.24
C PHE A 47 -12.62 3.40 22.01
N GLN A 48 -13.62 2.61 22.39
CA GLN A 48 -13.58 1.15 22.35
C GLN A 48 -14.64 0.66 21.35
N ILE A 49 -14.19 -0.09 20.35
CA ILE A 49 -15.06 -0.74 19.36
C ILE A 49 -15.45 -2.11 19.89
N ASP A 50 -16.74 -2.44 19.75
CA ASP A 50 -17.26 -3.79 19.92
C ASP A 50 -16.96 -4.58 18.64
N LEU A 51 -15.95 -5.45 18.70
CA LEU A 51 -15.47 -6.19 17.54
C LEU A 51 -16.50 -7.21 17.04
N ASP A 52 -17.34 -7.77 17.90
CA ASP A 52 -18.38 -8.72 17.48
C ASP A 52 -19.45 -8.02 16.66
N LYS A 53 -19.86 -6.80 17.07
CA LYS A 53 -20.75 -5.97 16.26
C LYS A 53 -20.13 -5.57 14.93
N TYR A 54 -18.83 -5.28 14.91
CA TYR A 54 -18.12 -4.97 13.66
C TYR A 54 -18.08 -6.16 12.71
N MET A 55 -17.75 -7.35 13.22
CA MET A 55 -17.75 -8.59 12.41
C MET A 55 -19.15 -8.92 11.89
N HIS A 56 -20.20 -8.74 12.70
CA HIS A 56 -21.58 -8.92 12.23
C HIS A 56 -21.95 -7.91 11.15
N PHE A 57 -21.57 -6.64 11.31
CA PHE A 57 -21.78 -5.61 10.29
C PHE A 57 -21.04 -5.94 8.99
N GLN A 58 -19.79 -6.40 9.08
CA GLN A 58 -19.01 -6.83 7.93
C GLN A 58 -19.69 -7.98 7.17
N ASP A 59 -20.20 -9.00 7.87
CA ASP A 59 -20.93 -10.11 7.23
C ASP A 59 -22.22 -9.64 6.57
N MET A 60 -23.00 -8.80 7.26
CA MET A 60 -24.26 -8.25 6.74
C MET A 60 -24.08 -7.33 5.53
N THR A 61 -22.88 -6.76 5.35
CA THR A 61 -22.56 -5.89 4.21
C THR A 61 -21.88 -6.63 3.05
N CYS A 62 -21.64 -7.94 3.18
CA CYS A 62 -21.13 -8.76 2.09
C CYS A 62 -22.26 -9.22 1.15
N SER A 63 -21.96 -9.25 -0.15
CA SER A 63 -22.88 -9.78 -1.15
C SER A 63 -23.10 -11.28 -0.96
N GLU A 64 -24.23 -11.81 -1.43
CA GLU A 64 -24.53 -13.25 -1.32
C GLU A 64 -23.46 -14.14 -2.01
N PRO A 65 -22.97 -13.85 -3.24
CA PRO A 65 -21.83 -14.56 -3.82
C PRO A 65 -20.53 -14.46 -3.01
N SER A 66 -20.38 -13.48 -2.13
CA SER A 66 -19.21 -13.38 -1.24
C SER A 66 -19.32 -14.31 -0.02
N LYS A 67 -20.54 -14.71 0.35
CA LYS A 67 -20.82 -15.51 1.56
C LYS A 67 -21.09 -16.97 1.23
N ASP A 68 -21.68 -17.26 0.07
CA ASP A 68 -22.09 -18.60 -0.33
C ASP A 68 -21.42 -19.06 -1.63
N LYS A 69 -20.79 -20.24 -1.55
CA LYS A 69 -20.03 -20.82 -2.67
C LYS A 69 -20.93 -21.23 -3.85
N VAL A 70 -22.15 -21.72 -3.59
CA VAL A 70 -23.07 -22.13 -4.67
C VAL A 70 -23.51 -20.90 -5.44
N GLN A 71 -23.90 -19.83 -4.74
CA GLN A 71 -24.25 -18.55 -5.35
C GLN A 71 -23.08 -17.92 -6.10
N TYR A 72 -21.84 -18.05 -5.60
CA TYR A 72 -20.65 -17.63 -6.33
C TYR A 72 -20.50 -18.37 -7.67
N ILE A 73 -20.56 -19.70 -7.65
CA ILE A 73 -20.43 -20.52 -8.86
C ILE A 73 -21.57 -20.22 -9.84
N ASP A 74 -22.79 -20.06 -9.36
CA ASP A 74 -23.93 -19.70 -10.21
C ASP A 74 -23.78 -18.32 -10.84
N ARG A 75 -23.19 -17.35 -10.12
CA ARG A 75 -22.88 -16.04 -10.70
C ARG A 75 -21.85 -16.14 -11.82
N LEU A 76 -20.80 -16.95 -11.65
CA LEU A 76 -19.82 -17.19 -12.70
C LEU A 76 -20.44 -17.86 -13.93
N ARG A 77 -21.36 -18.82 -13.74
CA ARG A 77 -22.10 -19.45 -14.83
C ARG A 77 -22.94 -18.45 -15.60
N GLN A 78 -23.71 -17.61 -14.90
CA GLN A 78 -24.53 -16.58 -15.53
C GLN A 78 -23.69 -15.61 -16.37
N LEU A 79 -22.50 -15.23 -15.91
CA LEU A 79 -21.58 -14.39 -16.69
C LEU A 79 -21.12 -15.10 -17.97
N SER A 80 -20.72 -16.37 -17.86
CA SER A 80 -20.34 -17.18 -19.03
C SER A 80 -21.49 -17.33 -20.04
N GLU A 81 -22.73 -17.51 -19.56
CA GLU A 81 -23.93 -17.57 -20.42
C GLU A 81 -24.20 -16.24 -21.13
N GLN A 82 -23.77 -15.12 -20.56
CA GLN A 82 -23.83 -13.78 -21.16
C GLN A 82 -22.67 -13.52 -22.15
N GLY A 83 -21.80 -14.50 -22.39
CA GLY A 83 -20.65 -14.38 -23.28
C GLY A 83 -19.40 -13.77 -22.65
N CYS A 84 -19.37 -13.57 -21.33
CA CYS A 84 -18.20 -13.07 -20.62
C CYS A 84 -17.19 -14.21 -20.40
N ASP A 85 -15.96 -14.09 -20.93
CA ASP A 85 -14.84 -14.98 -20.59
C ASP A 85 -14.32 -14.68 -19.17
N ILE A 86 -15.18 -14.93 -18.18
CA ILE A 86 -14.93 -14.57 -16.78
C ILE A 86 -13.71 -15.28 -16.20
N ALA A 87 -13.42 -16.51 -16.65
CA ALA A 87 -12.26 -17.26 -16.19
C ALA A 87 -10.94 -16.60 -16.62
N ARG A 88 -10.87 -16.11 -17.86
CA ARG A 88 -9.69 -15.39 -18.34
C ARG A 88 -9.62 -13.97 -17.79
N LEU A 89 -10.76 -13.28 -17.65
CA LEU A 89 -10.81 -11.98 -16.99
C LEU A 89 -10.34 -12.07 -15.53
N ASP A 90 -10.73 -13.12 -14.81
CA ASP A 90 -10.25 -13.37 -13.44
C ASP A 90 -8.73 -13.57 -13.43
N THR A 91 -8.20 -14.42 -14.33
CA THR A 91 -6.75 -14.60 -14.50
C THR A 91 -6.03 -13.26 -14.75
N ALA A 92 -6.57 -12.43 -15.65
CA ALA A 92 -5.99 -11.14 -15.98
C ALA A 92 -6.08 -10.14 -14.83
N SER A 93 -7.22 -10.06 -14.14
CA SER A 93 -7.44 -9.16 -13.01
C SER A 93 -6.47 -9.43 -11.87
N GLN A 94 -6.32 -10.71 -11.50
CA GLN A 94 -5.44 -11.11 -10.40
C GLN A 94 -3.97 -10.93 -10.77
N GLY A 95 -3.58 -11.31 -11.99
CA GLY A 95 -2.22 -11.12 -12.48
C GLY A 95 -1.81 -9.66 -12.58
N LEU A 96 -2.64 -8.79 -13.18
CA LEU A 96 -2.37 -7.35 -13.24
C LEU A 96 -2.10 -6.75 -11.86
N THR A 97 -2.89 -7.16 -10.86
CA THR A 97 -2.74 -6.66 -9.49
C THR A 97 -1.45 -7.15 -8.84
N ALA A 98 -1.11 -8.43 -9.00
CA ALA A 98 0.09 -9.03 -8.45
C ALA A 98 1.35 -8.35 -9.02
N GLU A 99 1.49 -8.29 -10.35
CA GLU A 99 2.71 -7.77 -10.99
C GLU A 99 2.85 -6.25 -10.83
N ALA A 100 1.73 -5.52 -10.78
CA ALA A 100 1.77 -4.10 -10.42
C ALA A 100 2.30 -3.88 -8.99
N GLY A 101 1.98 -4.80 -8.06
CA GLY A 101 2.52 -4.82 -6.72
C GLY A 101 4.02 -5.06 -6.69
N GLU A 102 4.52 -6.03 -7.47
CA GLU A 102 5.95 -6.34 -7.60
C GLU A 102 6.74 -5.15 -8.17
N PHE A 103 6.25 -4.58 -9.27
CA PHE A 103 6.81 -3.36 -9.85
C PHE A 103 6.85 -2.21 -8.82
N CYS A 104 5.74 -1.99 -8.11
CA CYS A 104 5.62 -0.96 -7.09
C CYS A 104 6.63 -1.18 -5.94
N GLU A 105 6.84 -2.41 -5.51
CA GLU A 105 7.78 -2.74 -4.44
C GLU A 105 9.21 -2.34 -4.80
N ILE A 106 9.63 -2.52 -6.06
CA ILE A 106 10.95 -2.08 -6.54
C ILE A 106 11.08 -0.56 -6.41
N VAL A 107 10.10 0.20 -6.91
CA VAL A 107 10.06 1.67 -6.82
C VAL A 107 10.03 2.15 -5.37
N LYS A 108 9.23 1.51 -4.52
CA LYS A 108 9.16 1.80 -3.09
C LYS A 108 10.51 1.61 -2.41
N LYS A 109 11.21 0.50 -2.71
CA LYS A 109 12.55 0.22 -2.18
C LYS A 109 13.56 1.28 -2.62
N MET A 110 13.48 1.77 -3.87
CA MET A 110 14.34 2.86 -4.34
C MET A 110 14.05 4.16 -3.58
N LYS A 111 12.78 4.52 -3.41
CA LYS A 111 12.36 5.76 -2.77
C LYS A 111 12.62 5.81 -1.26
N TYR A 112 12.41 4.70 -0.53
CA TYR A 112 12.39 4.71 0.94
C TYR A 112 13.46 3.85 1.62
N GLN A 113 14.14 2.97 0.88
CA GLN A 113 15.08 1.98 1.46
C GLN A 113 16.48 2.06 0.83
N GLY A 114 16.75 3.08 0.00
CA GLY A 114 18.08 3.33 -0.57
C GLY A 114 18.49 2.37 -1.68
N LYS A 115 17.56 1.64 -2.30
CA LYS A 115 17.86 0.78 -3.46
C LYS A 115 18.35 1.69 -4.63
N PRO A 116 19.53 1.45 -5.23
CA PRO A 116 20.14 2.38 -6.17
C PRO A 116 19.52 2.30 -7.57
N TRP A 117 19.61 3.38 -8.34
CA TRP A 117 19.33 3.36 -9.77
C TRP A 117 20.53 2.76 -10.53
N ASN A 118 20.40 1.52 -11.00
CA ASN A 118 21.43 0.80 -11.74
C ASN A 118 20.80 -0.20 -12.73
N ASP A 119 21.62 -0.81 -13.58
CA ASP A 119 21.14 -1.71 -14.64
C ASP A 119 20.39 -2.92 -14.10
N ALA A 120 20.83 -3.52 -12.99
CA ALA A 120 20.15 -4.65 -12.37
C ALA A 120 18.72 -4.30 -11.92
N ASN A 121 18.53 -3.13 -11.32
CA ASN A 121 17.21 -2.69 -10.87
C ASN A 121 16.33 -2.20 -12.02
N LYS A 122 16.94 -1.63 -13.07
CA LYS A 122 16.24 -1.28 -14.30
C LYS A 122 15.76 -2.53 -15.04
N GLU A 123 16.59 -3.57 -15.13
CA GLU A 123 16.20 -4.86 -15.71
C GLU A 123 15.05 -5.49 -14.93
N HIS A 124 15.10 -5.45 -13.60
CA HIS A 124 14.02 -5.94 -12.74
C HIS A 124 12.72 -5.18 -13.02
N LEU A 125 12.73 -3.84 -13.07
CA LEU A 125 11.55 -3.05 -13.44
C LEU A 125 11.00 -3.41 -14.83
N ILE A 126 11.87 -3.68 -15.80
CA ILE A 126 11.45 -4.06 -17.16
C ILE A 126 10.76 -5.43 -17.16
N LYS A 127 11.24 -6.39 -16.36
CA LYS A 127 10.61 -7.71 -16.23
C LYS A 127 9.20 -7.60 -15.65
N GLU A 128 9.07 -6.94 -14.50
CA GLU A 128 7.74 -6.76 -13.88
C GLU A 128 6.79 -5.97 -14.77
N LEU A 129 7.29 -4.96 -15.50
CA LEU A 129 6.48 -4.24 -16.49
C LEU A 129 6.05 -5.15 -17.64
N GLY A 130 6.93 -6.06 -18.08
CA GLY A 130 6.62 -7.08 -19.08
C GLY A 130 5.51 -8.02 -18.62
N ASP A 131 5.54 -8.45 -17.36
CA ASP A 131 4.51 -9.32 -16.79
C ASP A 131 3.16 -8.60 -16.65
N VAL A 132 3.17 -7.31 -16.27
CA VAL A 132 1.97 -6.44 -16.35
C VAL A 132 1.41 -6.41 -17.77
N LEU A 133 2.25 -6.21 -18.78
CA LEU A 133 1.82 -6.18 -20.19
C LEU A 133 1.31 -7.54 -20.67
N TRP A 134 1.87 -8.63 -20.16
CA TRP A 134 1.41 -9.98 -20.47
C TRP A 134 -0.03 -10.20 -19.96
N TYR A 135 -0.33 -9.82 -18.72
CA TYR A 135 -1.70 -9.91 -18.20
C TYR A 135 -2.64 -8.89 -18.86
N ALA A 136 -2.15 -7.73 -19.29
CA ALA A 136 -2.93 -6.81 -20.12
C ALA A 136 -3.31 -7.43 -21.47
N ALA A 137 -2.40 -8.19 -22.10
CA ALA A 137 -2.69 -8.96 -23.31
C ALA A 137 -3.70 -10.10 -23.02
N CYS A 138 -3.62 -10.72 -21.85
CA CYS A 138 -4.60 -11.71 -21.39
C CYS A 138 -6.00 -11.10 -21.26
N ALA A 139 -6.11 -9.88 -20.70
CA ALA A 139 -7.36 -9.13 -20.61
C ALA A 139 -7.90 -8.79 -22.00
N ALA A 140 -7.07 -8.27 -22.90
CA ALA A 140 -7.47 -7.98 -24.28
C ALA A 140 -8.02 -9.23 -24.97
N LYS A 141 -7.37 -10.39 -24.77
CA LYS A 141 -7.84 -11.67 -25.30
C LYS A 141 -9.21 -12.09 -24.72
N ALA A 142 -9.44 -11.84 -23.43
CA ALA A 142 -10.73 -12.14 -22.79
C ALA A 142 -11.86 -11.22 -23.26
N LEU A 143 -11.51 -9.99 -23.67
CA LEU A 143 -12.42 -9.00 -24.23
C LEU A 143 -12.63 -9.17 -25.75
N ASP A 144 -12.01 -10.19 -26.36
CA ASP A 144 -12.02 -10.46 -27.81
C ASP A 144 -11.57 -9.26 -28.67
N ILE A 145 -10.56 -8.53 -28.20
CA ILE A 145 -9.94 -7.42 -28.92
C ILE A 145 -8.43 -7.62 -29.03
N ARG A 146 -7.81 -6.92 -29.96
CA ARG A 146 -6.35 -6.89 -30.04
C ARG A 146 -5.76 -5.90 -29.02
N LEU A 147 -4.53 -6.15 -28.59
CA LEU A 147 -3.86 -5.26 -27.62
C LEU A 147 -3.58 -3.86 -28.21
N ASP A 148 -3.33 -3.74 -29.51
CA ASP A 148 -3.18 -2.44 -30.19
C ASP A 148 -4.47 -1.62 -30.21
N GLU A 149 -5.65 -2.25 -30.23
CA GLU A 149 -6.94 -1.56 -30.06
C GLU A 149 -7.08 -0.96 -28.65
N VAL A 150 -6.54 -1.63 -27.62
CA VAL A 150 -6.48 -1.07 -26.26
C VAL A 150 -5.61 0.19 -26.23
N PHE A 151 -4.42 0.13 -26.84
CA PHE A 151 -3.53 1.29 -26.95
C PHE A 151 -4.21 2.43 -27.72
N TYR A 152 -4.82 2.14 -28.87
CA TYR A 152 -5.51 3.12 -29.71
C TYR A 152 -6.67 3.78 -28.96
N THR A 153 -7.51 3.00 -28.30
CA THR A 153 -8.64 3.51 -27.51
C THR A 153 -8.14 4.41 -26.37
N ASN A 154 -7.05 4.02 -25.70
CA ASN A 154 -6.44 4.85 -24.68
C ASN A 154 -5.84 6.15 -25.24
N SER A 155 -5.21 6.10 -26.42
CA SER A 155 -4.68 7.28 -27.11
C SER A 155 -5.79 8.26 -27.50
N LEU A 156 -6.92 7.79 -28.03
CA LEU A 156 -8.07 8.65 -28.35
C LEU A 156 -8.62 9.36 -27.11
N LYS A 157 -8.79 8.61 -26.01
CA LYS A 157 -9.22 9.16 -24.72
C LYS A 157 -8.25 10.23 -24.20
N LEU A 158 -6.94 9.95 -24.24
CA LEU A 158 -5.93 10.91 -23.77
C LEU A 158 -5.82 12.14 -24.67
N ALA A 159 -5.95 11.99 -25.99
CA ALA A 159 -5.97 13.12 -26.92
C ALA A 159 -7.21 14.01 -26.72
N ALA A 160 -8.37 13.43 -26.40
CA ALA A 160 -9.56 14.18 -26.05
C ALA A 160 -9.40 14.95 -24.73
N ARG A 161 -8.64 14.39 -23.78
CA ARG A 161 -8.31 15.03 -22.50
C ARG A 161 -7.30 16.16 -22.65
N TYR A 162 -6.28 15.95 -23.48
CA TYR A 162 -5.19 16.89 -23.72
C TYR A 162 -5.16 17.33 -25.19
N PRO A 163 -6.12 18.17 -25.63
CA PRO A 163 -6.25 18.59 -27.04
C PRO A 163 -5.02 19.34 -27.57
N GLY A 164 -4.20 19.93 -26.69
CA GLY A 164 -2.93 20.57 -27.04
C GLY A 164 -1.75 19.59 -27.17
N GLY A 165 -1.92 18.31 -26.83
CA GLY A 165 -0.84 17.31 -26.79
C GLY A 165 0.12 17.48 -25.60
N GLU A 166 -0.16 18.41 -24.70
CA GLU A 166 0.64 18.71 -23.52
C GLU A 166 -0.16 18.44 -22.25
N PHE A 167 0.55 18.06 -21.18
CA PHE A 167 -0.07 17.87 -19.88
C PHE A 167 -0.37 19.23 -19.24
N SER A 168 -1.59 19.39 -18.73
CA SER A 168 -1.94 20.47 -17.78
C SER A 168 -2.67 19.91 -16.56
N ILE A 169 -2.42 20.51 -15.39
CA ILE A 169 -3.11 20.12 -14.15
C ILE A 169 -4.61 20.38 -14.28
N GLU A 170 -4.99 21.49 -14.90
CA GLU A 170 -6.38 21.87 -15.08
C GLU A 170 -7.18 20.85 -15.91
N GLU A 171 -6.63 20.35 -17.02
CA GLU A 171 -7.26 19.32 -17.85
C GLU A 171 -7.23 17.93 -17.18
N SER A 172 -6.26 17.67 -16.31
CA SER A 172 -6.19 16.43 -15.53
C SER A 172 -7.29 16.35 -14.46
N GLU A 173 -7.56 17.47 -13.77
CA GLU A 173 -8.54 17.54 -12.68
C GLU A 173 -9.98 17.77 -13.19
N ASN A 174 -10.16 18.56 -14.25
CA ASN A 174 -11.48 18.90 -14.78
C ASN A 174 -11.90 17.98 -15.93
N ARG A 175 -12.49 16.83 -15.59
CA ARG A 175 -12.97 15.86 -16.59
C ARG A 175 -14.27 16.32 -17.25
N LYS A 176 -14.34 16.21 -18.58
CA LYS A 176 -15.59 16.42 -19.32
C LYS A 176 -16.56 15.27 -19.03
N GLN A 177 -17.85 15.56 -19.03
CA GLN A 177 -18.89 14.55 -18.87
C GLN A 177 -18.82 13.57 -20.05
N GLY A 178 -18.58 12.28 -19.77
CA GLY A 178 -18.36 11.23 -20.78
C GLY A 178 -16.90 10.80 -20.97
N ASP A 179 -15.96 11.23 -20.12
CA ASP A 179 -14.53 10.82 -20.16
C ASP A 179 -14.26 9.41 -19.55
N ILE A 180 -15.25 8.49 -19.64
CA ILE A 180 -15.18 7.07 -19.21
C ILE A 180 -15.74 6.18 -20.29
#